data_AF-F4NSY9-F1
#
_entry.id   AF-F4NSY9-F1
#
_cell.length_a   1.000
_cell.length_b   1.000
_cell.length_c   1.000
_cell.angle_alpha   90.00
_cell.angle_beta   90.00
_cell.angle_gamma   90.00
#
_symmetry.space_group_name_H-M   'P 1'
#
loop_
_entity.id
_entity.type
_entity.pdbx_description
1 polymer ?
#
loop_
_entity_poly.entity_id
_entity_poly.type
_entity_poly.pdbx_seq_one_letter_code
_entity_poly.pdbx_strand_id
1 'polypeptide(L)'
;MEARKTHQRHMAGYAVGMLLHPSKGIRDDIVRAGGKPKDHMKENVRQLRSAEKTYKQKKAEEGMPSPPPFKLKEFSNVLPRISTRRPQTKSDSIFPNTPDSSRPCTASTDSSKGSKKNFININYTRVRSASNSKPTTPAPAPSNDPKHKLGQVPKYLVIRKHQWAQQEEQRIMALEQDKIPKGMMLLKDIDRLRTLHGLKSRRDELLDDLTRFPVIIELASTKARKSKIESDLVEIDQGIQIFSRAKVFVPKDAFEQTVLGQR
;
A
#
# COMPACT_ATOMS: atom_id res chain seq x y z
N MET A 1 15.01 -19.97 -6.37
CA MET A 1 14.29 -21.23 -6.69
C MET A 1 14.48 -21.68 -8.15
N GLU A 2 14.61 -20.74 -9.11
CA GLU A 2 14.79 -21.06 -10.52
C GLU A 2 16.13 -21.76 -10.86
N ALA A 3 17.24 -21.33 -10.25
CA ALA A 3 18.57 -21.89 -10.50
C ALA A 3 18.74 -23.38 -10.12
N ARG A 4 18.00 -23.88 -9.11
CA ARG A 4 17.97 -25.32 -8.78
C ARG A 4 17.18 -26.13 -9.81
N LYS A 5 16.15 -25.51 -10.40
CA LYS A 5 15.25 -26.14 -11.37
C LYS A 5 15.90 -26.28 -12.74
N THR A 6 16.79 -25.34 -13.11
CA THR A 6 17.63 -25.46 -14.31
C THR A 6 18.68 -26.55 -14.14
N HIS A 7 19.38 -26.62 -12.99
CA HIS A 7 20.36 -27.68 -12.74
C HIS A 7 19.78 -29.10 -12.86
N GLN A 8 18.58 -29.35 -12.32
CA GLN A 8 17.90 -30.65 -12.44
C GLN A 8 17.54 -31.03 -13.89
N ARG A 9 17.19 -30.05 -14.73
CA ARG A 9 16.88 -30.29 -16.16
C ARG A 9 18.10 -30.71 -16.98
N HIS A 10 19.29 -30.32 -16.53
CA HIS A 10 20.56 -30.62 -17.20
C HIS A 10 21.22 -31.91 -16.67
N MET A 11 20.60 -32.62 -15.74
CA MET A 11 21.08 -33.94 -15.27
C MET A 11 20.80 -35.02 -16.32
N ALA A 12 21.78 -35.91 -16.55
CA ALA A 12 21.74 -36.95 -17.59
C ALA A 12 20.53 -37.90 -17.51
N GLY A 13 19.91 -38.06 -16.34
CA GLY A 13 18.71 -38.90 -16.15
C GLY A 13 17.37 -38.20 -16.42
N TYR A 14 17.33 -36.86 -16.49
CA TYR A 14 16.07 -36.13 -16.64
C TYR A 14 15.44 -36.33 -18.02
N ALA A 15 16.25 -36.31 -19.09
CA ALA A 15 15.80 -36.52 -20.46
C ALA A 15 15.25 -37.94 -20.68
N VAL A 16 15.95 -38.96 -20.16
CA VAL A 16 15.50 -40.36 -20.24
C VAL A 16 14.20 -40.57 -19.45
N GLY A 17 14.09 -39.96 -18.27
CA GLY A 17 12.87 -40.01 -17.46
C GLY A 17 11.65 -39.37 -18.14
N MET A 18 11.85 -38.31 -18.93
CA MET A 18 10.79 -37.68 -19.72
C MET A 18 10.36 -38.53 -20.92
N LEU A 19 11.28 -39.29 -21.52
CA LEU A 19 10.96 -40.19 -22.62
C LEU A 19 10.14 -41.42 -22.15
N LEU A 20 10.48 -41.97 -20.98
CA LEU A 20 9.77 -43.12 -20.41
C LEU A 20 8.44 -42.72 -19.76
N HIS A 21 8.35 -41.52 -19.19
CA HIS A 21 7.15 -41.01 -18.53
C HIS A 21 6.84 -39.59 -19.00
N PRO A 22 6.37 -39.39 -20.25
CA PRO A 22 6.01 -38.06 -20.74
C PRO A 22 4.87 -37.49 -19.90
N SER A 23 4.92 -36.19 -19.60
CA SER A 23 3.84 -35.54 -18.86
C SER A 23 2.63 -35.30 -19.76
N LYS A 24 1.44 -35.55 -19.22
CA LYS A 24 0.17 -35.37 -19.95
C LYS A 24 -0.34 -33.92 -19.93
N GLY A 25 0.56 -32.97 -19.66
CA GLY A 25 0.30 -31.52 -19.64
C GLY A 25 0.66 -30.84 -18.31
N ILE A 26 0.39 -29.54 -18.25
CA ILE A 26 0.85 -28.63 -17.17
C ILE A 26 0.34 -29.06 -15.79
N ARG A 27 -0.88 -29.61 -15.70
CA ARG A 27 -1.42 -30.11 -14.42
C ARG A 27 -0.64 -31.31 -13.90
N ASP A 28 -0.20 -32.18 -14.79
CA ASP A 28 0.57 -33.38 -14.47
C ASP A 28 2.00 -33.01 -14.03
N ASP A 29 2.61 -31.99 -14.66
CA ASP A 29 3.90 -31.42 -14.24
C ASP A 29 3.85 -30.85 -12.82
N ILE A 30 2.73 -30.20 -12.46
CA ILE A 30 2.52 -29.66 -11.11
C ILE A 30 2.46 -30.80 -10.08
N VAL A 31 1.73 -31.88 -10.39
CA VAL A 31 1.63 -33.07 -9.53
C VAL A 31 2.98 -33.75 -9.37
N ARG A 32 3.71 -33.94 -10.47
CA ARG A 32 5.05 -34.55 -10.44
C ARG A 32 6.07 -33.73 -9.65
N ALA A 33 5.93 -32.40 -9.64
CA ALA A 33 6.71 -31.50 -8.80
C ALA A 33 6.28 -31.50 -7.32
N GLY A 34 5.32 -32.34 -6.92
CA GLY A 34 4.78 -32.44 -5.55
C GLY A 34 3.72 -31.38 -5.22
N GLY A 35 3.26 -30.63 -6.21
CA GLY A 35 2.21 -29.62 -6.06
C GLY A 35 0.80 -30.18 -6.29
N LYS A 36 -0.21 -29.41 -5.91
CA LYS A 36 -1.61 -29.71 -6.24
C LYS A 36 -2.09 -28.74 -7.34
N PRO A 37 -2.60 -29.24 -8.49
CA PRO A 37 -3.16 -28.39 -9.53
C PRO A 37 -4.28 -27.50 -8.99
N LYS A 38 -4.37 -26.28 -9.51
CA LYS A 38 -5.38 -25.32 -9.09
C LYS A 38 -6.78 -25.81 -9.49
N ASP A 39 -7.67 -25.93 -8.51
CA ASP A 39 -9.08 -26.25 -8.74
C ASP A 39 -9.86 -24.96 -9.01
N HIS A 40 -10.02 -24.66 -10.30
CA HIS A 40 -10.74 -23.47 -10.74
C HIS A 40 -12.23 -23.53 -10.42
N MET A 41 -12.85 -24.72 -10.36
CA MET A 41 -14.27 -24.82 -10.00
C MET A 41 -14.48 -24.38 -8.54
N LYS A 42 -13.64 -24.88 -7.64
CA LYS A 42 -13.68 -24.48 -6.22
C LYS A 42 -13.39 -22.99 -6.03
N GLU A 43 -12.44 -22.44 -6.78
CA GLU A 43 -12.14 -21.01 -6.73
C GLU A 43 -13.29 -20.15 -7.28
N ASN A 44 -13.88 -20.54 -8.41
CA ASN A 44 -15.02 -19.85 -9.01
C ASN A 44 -16.24 -19.86 -8.07
N VAL A 45 -16.53 -21.00 -7.41
CA VAL A 45 -17.59 -21.08 -6.39
C VAL A 45 -17.30 -20.16 -5.21
N ARG A 46 -16.05 -20.07 -4.76
CA ARG A 46 -15.65 -19.14 -3.70
C ARG A 46 -15.85 -17.68 -4.13
N GLN A 47 -15.47 -17.35 -5.36
CA GLN A 47 -15.62 -16.00 -5.91
C GLN A 47 -17.10 -15.61 -6.00
N LEU A 48 -17.96 -16.50 -6.52
CA LEU A 48 -19.42 -16.28 -6.56
C LEU A 48 -19.99 -16.03 -5.16
N ARG A 49 -19.67 -16.89 -4.17
CA ARG A 49 -20.12 -16.72 -2.78
C ARG A 49 -19.63 -15.41 -2.14
N SER A 50 -18.39 -15.01 -2.43
CA SER A 50 -17.87 -13.73 -1.92
C SER A 50 -18.59 -12.54 -2.56
N ALA A 51 -18.85 -12.59 -3.87
CA ALA A 51 -19.58 -11.54 -4.58
C ALA A 51 -21.01 -11.41 -4.05
N GLU A 52 -21.72 -12.52 -3.87
CA GLU A 52 -23.05 -12.55 -3.25
C GLU A 52 -23.04 -11.95 -1.84
N LYS A 53 -22.05 -12.30 -1.01
CA LYS A 53 -21.90 -11.75 0.35
C LYS A 53 -21.69 -10.23 0.31
N THR A 54 -20.81 -9.75 -0.56
CA THR A 54 -20.57 -8.30 -0.71
C THR A 54 -21.79 -7.57 -1.23
N TYR A 55 -22.54 -8.15 -2.17
CA TYR A 55 -23.77 -7.56 -2.70
C TYR A 55 -24.87 -7.50 -1.62
N LYS A 56 -25.00 -8.57 -0.81
CA LYS A 56 -25.92 -8.60 0.33
C LYS A 56 -25.56 -7.56 1.39
N GLN A 57 -24.27 -7.38 1.69
CA GLN A 57 -23.79 -6.35 2.62
C GLN A 57 -24.08 -4.95 2.08
N LYS A 58 -23.71 -4.69 0.82
CA LYS A 58 -23.96 -3.39 0.17
C LYS A 58 -25.46 -3.06 0.14
N LYS A 59 -26.32 -4.02 -0.19
CA LYS A 59 -27.78 -3.84 -0.15
C LYS A 59 -28.31 -3.58 1.27
N ALA A 60 -27.71 -4.20 2.28
CA ALA A 60 -28.07 -3.93 3.68
C ALA A 60 -27.64 -2.52 4.11
N GLU A 61 -26.45 -2.06 3.70
CA GLU A 61 -25.94 -0.71 3.95
C GLU A 61 -26.74 0.36 3.19
N GLU A 62 -27.13 0.10 1.94
CA GLU A 62 -28.01 0.97 1.15
C GLU A 62 -29.44 1.02 1.74
N GLY A 63 -29.85 -0.03 2.46
CA GLY A 63 -31.10 -0.06 3.22
C GLY A 63 -31.01 0.65 4.59
N MET A 64 -29.80 1.00 5.05
CA MET A 64 -29.65 1.86 6.22
C MET A 64 -29.93 3.30 5.77
N PRO A 65 -30.78 4.06 6.51
CA PRO A 65 -31.03 5.46 6.17
C PRO A 65 -29.70 6.22 6.14
N SER A 66 -29.49 7.07 5.12
CA SER A 66 -28.31 7.93 5.01
C SER A 66 -28.03 8.58 6.36
N PRO A 67 -26.79 8.52 6.89
CA PRO A 67 -26.48 9.19 8.13
C PRO A 67 -26.86 10.67 7.98
N PRO A 68 -27.55 11.24 8.98
CA PRO A 68 -28.00 12.62 8.90
C PRO A 68 -26.79 13.54 8.68
N PRO A 69 -26.94 14.61 7.88
CA PRO A 69 -25.85 15.55 7.64
C PRO A 69 -25.29 16.02 8.97
N PHE A 70 -23.96 16.06 9.07
CA PHE A 70 -23.22 16.09 10.33
C PHE A 70 -23.86 17.05 11.35
N LYS A 71 -24.32 16.50 12.47
CA LYS A 71 -24.62 17.28 13.66
C LYS A 71 -23.46 17.04 14.62
N LEU A 72 -22.74 18.13 14.94
CA LEU A 72 -21.76 18.12 16.02
C LEU A 72 -22.45 17.58 17.28
N LYS A 73 -21.79 16.63 17.98
CA LYS A 73 -22.34 15.94 19.16
C LYS A 73 -22.81 16.92 20.25
N GLU A 74 -22.23 18.11 20.27
CA GLU A 74 -22.53 19.20 21.21
C GLU A 74 -23.95 19.78 21.03
N PHE A 75 -24.60 19.56 19.89
CA PHE A 75 -25.91 20.16 19.58
C PHE A 75 -27.03 19.15 19.30
N SER A 76 -26.85 17.86 19.62
CA SER A 76 -27.88 16.83 19.38
C SER A 76 -29.13 17.00 20.25
N ASN A 77 -29.00 17.68 21.41
CA ASN A 77 -30.02 17.71 22.47
C ASN A 77 -30.68 19.10 22.64
N VAL A 78 -30.45 20.02 21.70
CA VAL A 78 -31.01 21.37 21.78
C VAL A 78 -32.33 21.43 21.01
N LEU A 79 -33.43 21.61 21.74
CA LEU A 79 -34.77 21.74 21.16
C LEU A 79 -34.90 23.07 20.38
N PRO A 80 -35.54 23.09 19.19
CA PRO A 80 -35.73 24.31 18.42
C PRO A 80 -36.68 25.27 19.16
N ARG A 81 -36.21 26.48 19.48
CA ARG A 81 -37.00 27.55 20.13
C ARG A 81 -37.93 28.23 19.11
N ILE A 82 -39.01 27.56 18.75
CA ILE A 82 -40.13 28.18 18.03
C ILE A 82 -41.42 27.87 18.79
N SER A 83 -41.73 28.72 19.77
CA SER A 83 -43.10 29.16 20.10
C SER A 83 -43.09 29.95 21.42
N THR A 84 -43.05 31.27 21.33
CA THR A 84 -43.63 32.14 22.36
C THR A 84 -44.68 33.01 21.68
N ARG A 85 -45.91 32.50 21.60
CA ARG A 85 -47.06 33.25 21.10
C ARG A 85 -47.64 34.11 22.24
N ARG A 86 -47.50 35.43 22.10
CA ARG A 86 -48.12 36.48 22.92
C ARG A 86 -49.64 36.54 22.65
N PRO A 87 -50.52 36.65 23.66
CA PRO A 87 -51.96 36.80 23.42
C PRO A 87 -52.34 38.29 23.43
N GLN A 88 -52.98 38.77 22.37
CA GLN A 88 -53.76 40.01 22.38
C GLN A 88 -54.99 39.86 21.48
N THR A 89 -56.05 40.50 21.94
CA THR A 89 -57.46 40.39 21.58
C THR A 89 -57.94 41.52 20.68
N LYS A 90 -59.04 41.26 19.97
CA LYS A 90 -60.06 42.16 19.38
C LYS A 90 -59.96 42.51 17.89
N SER A 91 -61.17 42.58 17.36
CA SER A 91 -61.75 42.68 16.01
C SER A 91 -61.43 43.97 15.25
N ASP A 92 -61.30 43.89 13.92
CA ASP A 92 -62.35 44.26 12.96
C ASP A 92 -61.93 43.92 11.52
N SER A 93 -62.92 43.69 10.67
CA SER A 93 -62.83 43.13 9.31
C SER A 93 -62.68 44.18 8.21
N ILE A 94 -61.69 44.04 7.30
CA ILE A 94 -61.73 44.41 5.87
C ILE A 94 -60.70 43.52 5.11
N PHE A 95 -61.11 42.83 4.03
CA PHE A 95 -60.33 41.88 3.19
C PHE A 95 -59.39 42.61 2.16
N PRO A 96 -58.49 41.96 1.34
CA PRO A 96 -58.36 40.52 0.98
C PRO A 96 -56.92 39.91 0.84
N ASN A 97 -56.90 38.60 0.54
CA ASN A 97 -55.86 37.80 -0.18
C ASN A 97 -55.01 36.74 0.57
N THR A 98 -55.49 35.48 0.49
CA THR A 98 -54.80 34.20 0.13
C THR A 98 -53.62 33.65 0.97
N PRO A 99 -53.25 32.34 0.86
CA PRO A 99 -54.08 31.13 0.73
C PRO A 99 -53.71 30.04 1.77
N ASP A 100 -54.68 29.17 2.04
CA ASP A 100 -54.53 27.95 2.83
C ASP A 100 -54.48 26.72 1.90
N SER A 101 -53.76 25.72 2.39
CA SER A 101 -53.86 24.29 2.09
C SER A 101 -53.25 23.75 0.78
N SER A 102 -52.24 22.92 1.04
CA SER A 102 -51.97 21.64 0.38
C SER A 102 -51.18 21.64 -0.95
N ARG A 103 -50.05 20.93 -0.87
CA ARG A 103 -49.22 20.37 -1.96
C ARG A 103 -48.35 21.36 -2.76
N PRO A 104 -47.04 21.10 -2.89
CA PRO A 104 -46.29 21.68 -3.99
C PRO A 104 -46.61 20.88 -5.26
N CYS A 105 -47.54 21.40 -6.04
CA CYS A 105 -47.49 21.31 -7.50
C CYS A 105 -46.92 22.64 -8.02
N THR A 106 -45.88 22.56 -8.84
CA THR A 106 -45.43 23.50 -9.91
C THR A 106 -43.95 23.18 -10.15
N ALA A 107 -43.49 22.69 -11.30
CA ALA A 107 -43.80 23.09 -12.67
C ALA A 107 -43.73 24.61 -12.80
N SER A 108 -42.50 25.11 -12.97
CA SER A 108 -42.25 26.48 -13.40
C SER A 108 -42.73 26.62 -14.85
N THR A 109 -43.80 27.35 -15.03
CA THR A 109 -44.27 27.85 -16.32
C THR A 109 -43.37 28.99 -16.78
N ASP A 110 -42.60 28.77 -17.84
CA ASP A 110 -42.11 29.85 -18.68
C ASP A 110 -43.00 29.91 -19.93
N SER A 111 -43.96 30.82 -19.87
CA SER A 111 -44.87 31.16 -20.95
C SER A 111 -44.11 31.89 -22.07
N SER A 112 -43.66 31.13 -23.07
CA SER A 112 -43.42 31.67 -24.41
C SER A 112 -44.56 31.22 -25.33
N LYS A 113 -45.14 32.19 -26.02
CA LYS A 113 -46.23 32.08 -27.00
C LYS A 113 -45.99 30.92 -27.98
N GLY A 114 -46.54 29.76 -27.65
CA GLY A 114 -46.25 28.51 -28.35
C GLY A 114 -47.38 28.14 -29.30
N SER A 115 -47.19 28.43 -30.60
CA SER A 115 -47.86 27.65 -31.66
C SER A 115 -47.79 26.17 -31.27
N LYS A 116 -48.94 25.46 -31.25
CA LYS A 116 -49.00 24.01 -31.02
C LYS A 116 -48.00 23.37 -31.98
N LYS A 117 -46.84 22.96 -31.47
CA LYS A 117 -45.76 22.38 -32.29
C LYS A 117 -46.33 21.11 -32.90
N ASN A 118 -46.61 21.15 -34.20
CA ASN A 118 -47.17 20.02 -34.92
C ASN A 118 -46.07 18.96 -35.12
N PHE A 119 -45.96 18.06 -34.15
CA PHE A 119 -44.93 17.01 -34.14
C PHE A 119 -44.99 16.11 -35.39
N ILE A 120 -46.13 16.03 -36.06
CA ILE A 120 -46.30 15.33 -37.34
C ILE A 120 -45.50 16.02 -38.45
N ASN A 121 -45.60 17.35 -38.58
CA ASN A 121 -44.84 18.11 -39.58
C ASN A 121 -43.34 18.17 -39.27
N ILE A 122 -42.98 18.21 -37.98
CA ILE A 122 -41.58 18.17 -37.53
C ILE A 122 -40.95 16.80 -37.86
N ASN A 123 -41.68 15.71 -37.65
CA ASN A 123 -41.21 14.39 -38.04
C ASN A 123 -41.17 14.20 -39.56
N TYR A 124 -42.17 14.70 -40.29
CA TYR A 124 -42.18 14.63 -41.75
C TYR A 124 -40.99 15.36 -42.38
N THR A 125 -40.69 16.57 -41.92
CA THR A 125 -39.54 17.36 -42.39
C THR A 125 -38.20 16.72 -42.00
N ARG A 126 -38.11 16.12 -40.80
CA ARG A 126 -36.91 15.38 -40.34
C ARG A 126 -36.63 14.12 -41.18
N VAL A 127 -37.65 13.33 -41.51
CA VAL A 127 -37.49 12.13 -42.35
C VAL A 127 -37.11 12.52 -43.78
N ARG A 128 -37.76 13.56 -44.34
CA ARG A 128 -37.45 14.04 -45.69
C ARG A 128 -36.03 14.61 -45.79
N SER A 129 -35.56 15.34 -44.78
CA SER A 129 -34.18 15.88 -44.75
C SER A 129 -33.12 14.81 -44.43
N ALA A 130 -33.46 13.75 -43.69
CA ALA A 130 -32.56 12.62 -43.43
C ALA A 130 -32.24 11.79 -44.69
N SER A 131 -33.14 11.78 -45.68
CA SER A 131 -32.93 11.08 -46.95
C SER A 131 -31.83 11.67 -47.85
N ASN A 132 -31.32 12.87 -47.52
CA ASN A 132 -30.19 13.51 -48.21
C ASN A 132 -28.84 13.35 -47.47
N SER A 133 -28.75 12.47 -46.47
CA SER A 133 -27.45 12.05 -45.96
C SER A 133 -26.76 11.21 -47.04
N LYS A 134 -25.70 11.77 -47.64
CA LYS A 134 -24.81 11.08 -48.59
C LYS A 134 -24.45 9.70 -48.01
N PRO A 135 -24.36 8.64 -48.82
CA PRO A 135 -23.90 7.35 -48.34
C PRO A 135 -22.54 7.56 -47.68
N THR A 136 -22.48 7.34 -46.36
CA THR A 136 -21.23 7.28 -45.63
C THR A 136 -20.41 6.20 -46.31
N THR A 137 -19.33 6.61 -46.98
CA THR A 137 -18.29 5.69 -47.44
C THR A 137 -17.98 4.75 -46.28
N PRO A 138 -17.95 3.41 -46.49
CA PRO A 138 -17.61 2.49 -45.42
C PRO A 138 -16.27 2.95 -44.87
N ALA A 139 -16.23 3.25 -43.56
CA ALA A 139 -14.99 3.57 -42.88
C ALA A 139 -13.95 2.48 -43.24
N PRO A 140 -12.71 2.83 -43.60
CA PRO A 140 -11.71 1.84 -43.92
C PRO A 140 -11.65 0.86 -42.74
N ALA A 141 -11.82 -0.43 -43.03
CA ALA A 141 -11.73 -1.49 -42.03
C ALA A 141 -10.46 -1.27 -41.21
N PRO A 142 -10.51 -1.39 -39.86
CA PRO A 142 -9.32 -1.17 -39.04
C PRO A 142 -8.22 -2.09 -39.57
N SER A 143 -7.17 -1.51 -40.15
CA SER A 143 -6.12 -2.31 -40.73
C SER A 143 -5.49 -3.11 -39.59
N ASN A 144 -5.48 -4.44 -39.74
CA ASN A 144 -4.89 -5.37 -38.77
C ASN A 144 -3.35 -5.33 -38.82
N ASP A 145 -2.78 -4.19 -39.20
CA ASP A 145 -1.34 -4.03 -39.31
C ASP A 145 -0.76 -4.00 -37.89
N PRO A 146 0.18 -4.91 -37.57
CA PRO A 146 0.79 -4.92 -36.26
C PRO A 146 1.50 -3.58 -36.03
N LYS A 147 1.12 -2.87 -34.96
CA LYS A 147 1.71 -1.58 -34.53
C LYS A 147 3.20 -1.66 -34.15
N HIS A 148 3.82 -2.83 -34.31
CA HIS A 148 5.18 -3.14 -33.92
C HIS A 148 5.92 -3.75 -35.12
N LYS A 149 7.15 -3.30 -35.35
CA LYS A 149 8.00 -3.81 -36.44
C LYS A 149 8.33 -5.27 -36.18
N LEU A 150 8.23 -6.10 -37.22
CA LEU A 150 8.58 -7.51 -37.15
C LEU A 150 10.07 -7.66 -36.75
N GLY A 151 10.37 -8.62 -35.88
CA GLY A 151 11.72 -8.83 -35.35
C GLY A 151 12.14 -7.88 -34.21
N GLN A 152 11.34 -6.85 -33.89
CA GLN A 152 11.58 -5.98 -32.74
C GLN A 152 10.59 -6.28 -31.62
N VAL A 153 11.07 -6.23 -30.37
CA VAL A 153 10.23 -6.42 -29.19
C VAL A 153 9.28 -5.23 -29.04
N PRO A 154 7.95 -5.46 -28.95
CA PRO A 154 6.98 -4.40 -28.67
C PRO A 154 7.34 -3.50 -27.49
N LYS A 155 7.17 -2.17 -27.66
CA LYS A 155 7.49 -1.15 -26.65
C LYS A 155 6.88 -1.46 -25.27
N TYR A 156 5.64 -1.95 -25.25
CA TYR A 156 4.95 -2.27 -23.99
C TYR A 156 5.63 -3.42 -23.22
N LEU A 157 6.27 -4.38 -23.90
CA LEU A 157 7.01 -5.45 -23.25
C LEU A 157 8.32 -4.95 -22.65
N VAL A 158 9.00 -4.02 -23.32
CA VAL A 158 10.20 -3.36 -22.77
C VAL A 158 9.84 -2.55 -21.53
N ILE A 159 8.80 -1.73 -21.61
CA ILE A 159 8.27 -0.95 -20.48
C ILE A 159 7.88 -1.89 -19.33
N ARG A 160 7.18 -2.99 -19.62
CA ARG A 160 6.76 -3.97 -18.61
C ARG A 160 7.94 -4.67 -17.93
N LYS A 161 9.00 -5.02 -18.67
CA LYS A 161 10.23 -5.57 -18.08
C LYS A 161 10.88 -4.58 -17.12
N HIS A 162 10.93 -3.31 -17.50
CA HIS A 162 11.47 -2.25 -16.65
C HIS A 162 10.63 -2.08 -15.38
N GLN A 163 9.30 -2.08 -15.50
CA GLN A 163 8.38 -2.03 -14.36
C GLN A 163 8.60 -3.21 -13.39
N TRP A 164 8.75 -4.43 -13.92
CA TRP A 164 9.06 -5.59 -13.08
C TRP A 164 10.40 -5.47 -12.38
N ALA A 165 11.42 -4.96 -13.05
CA ALA A 165 12.72 -4.72 -12.44
C ALA A 165 12.63 -3.72 -11.27
N GLN A 166 11.93 -2.60 -11.46
CA GLN A 166 11.70 -1.61 -10.40
C GLN A 166 10.90 -2.18 -9.22
N GLN A 167 9.85 -2.97 -9.49
CA GLN A 167 9.04 -3.60 -8.45
C GLN A 167 9.86 -4.63 -7.64
N GLU A 168 10.70 -5.41 -8.31
CA GLU A 168 11.57 -6.37 -7.64
C GLU A 168 12.65 -5.66 -6.80
N GLU A 169 13.22 -4.57 -7.31
CA GLU A 169 14.15 -3.73 -6.56
C GLU A 169 13.50 -3.14 -5.31
N GLN A 170 12.30 -2.56 -5.43
CA GLN A 170 11.52 -2.06 -4.29
C GLN A 170 11.20 -3.16 -3.28
N ARG A 171 10.88 -4.36 -3.76
CA ARG A 171 10.64 -5.52 -2.90
C ARG A 171 11.91 -5.92 -2.13
N ILE A 172 13.06 -5.98 -2.81
CA ILE A 172 14.34 -6.31 -2.16
C ILE A 172 14.69 -5.23 -1.14
N MET A 173 14.56 -3.95 -1.49
CA MET A 173 14.78 -2.84 -0.57
C MET A 173 13.86 -2.92 0.65
N ALA A 174 12.57 -3.20 0.47
CA ALA A 174 11.63 -3.36 1.58
C ALA A 174 12.06 -4.51 2.50
N LEU A 175 12.43 -5.67 1.94
CA LEU A 175 12.97 -6.80 2.72
C LEU A 175 14.29 -6.45 3.42
N GLU A 176 15.11 -5.57 2.86
CA GLU A 176 16.33 -5.08 3.51
C GLU A 176 16.02 -4.10 4.64
N GLN A 177 15.02 -3.22 4.47
CA GLN A 177 14.55 -2.32 5.53
C GLN A 177 13.90 -3.10 6.68
N ASP A 178 13.12 -4.14 6.39
CA ASP A 178 12.50 -5.01 7.40
C ASP A 178 13.53 -5.73 8.28
N LYS A 179 14.75 -5.97 7.77
CA LYS A 179 15.86 -6.54 8.56
C LYS A 179 16.43 -5.55 9.57
N ILE A 180 16.21 -4.25 9.39
CA ILE A 180 16.71 -3.20 10.28
C ILE A 180 15.62 -2.90 11.31
N PRO A 181 15.86 -3.16 12.61
CA PRO A 181 14.87 -2.85 13.63
C PRO A 181 14.49 -1.36 13.64
N LYS A 182 13.21 -1.04 13.91
CA LYS A 182 12.72 0.34 13.97
C LYS A 182 13.52 1.16 15.00
N GLY A 183 13.89 2.39 14.63
CA GLY A 183 14.69 3.28 15.50
C GLY A 183 16.19 2.97 15.51
N MET A 184 16.63 1.88 14.88
CA MET A 184 18.04 1.54 14.70
C MET A 184 18.52 1.91 13.30
N MET A 185 19.83 2.06 13.15
CA MET A 185 20.50 2.33 11.89
C MET A 185 21.77 1.50 11.78
N LEU A 186 22.07 1.03 10.57
CA LEU A 186 23.33 0.36 10.27
C LEU A 186 24.49 1.36 10.34
N LEU A 187 25.45 1.11 11.21
CA LEU A 187 26.68 1.90 11.32
C LEU A 187 27.58 1.66 10.11
N LYS A 188 28.16 2.72 9.56
CA LYS A 188 29.11 2.64 8.44
C LYS A 188 30.38 1.90 8.86
N ASP A 189 31.00 1.20 7.92
CA ASP A 189 32.21 0.42 8.21
C ASP A 189 33.39 1.26 8.70
N ILE A 190 33.55 2.48 8.17
CA ILE A 190 34.63 3.39 8.59
C ILE A 190 34.47 3.75 10.07
N ASP A 191 33.27 4.20 10.46
CA ASP A 191 32.98 4.59 11.84
C ASP A 191 33.09 3.38 12.77
N ARG A 192 32.55 2.22 12.35
CA ARG A 192 32.67 0.94 13.08
C ARG A 192 34.12 0.56 13.35
N LEU A 193 34.98 0.63 12.34
CA LEU A 193 36.40 0.28 12.47
C LEU A 193 37.14 1.29 13.34
N ARG A 194 36.83 2.58 13.23
CA ARG A 194 37.38 3.62 14.11
C ARG A 194 37.06 3.34 15.57
N THR A 195 35.81 3.02 15.89
CA THR A 195 35.39 2.66 17.26
C THR A 195 36.07 1.38 17.72
N LEU A 196 36.13 0.35 16.86
CA LEU A 196 36.78 -0.93 17.17
C LEU A 196 38.27 -0.74 17.50
N HIS A 197 38.98 0.07 16.73
CA HIS A 197 40.38 0.39 16.99
C HIS A 197 40.54 1.11 18.34
N GLY A 198 39.72 2.14 18.60
CA GLY A 198 39.77 2.85 19.89
C GLY A 198 39.51 1.95 21.10
N LEU A 199 38.56 1.02 20.99
CA LEU A 199 38.29 0.04 22.05
C LEU A 199 39.46 -0.92 22.27
N LYS A 200 40.13 -1.37 21.21
CA LYS A 200 41.32 -2.24 21.32
C LYS A 200 42.48 -1.50 21.98
N SER A 201 42.78 -0.28 21.57
CA SER A 201 43.84 0.52 22.20
C SER A 201 43.59 0.71 23.69
N ARG A 202 42.35 1.06 24.08
CA ARG A 202 41.99 1.23 25.50
C ARG A 202 42.04 -0.09 26.28
N ARG A 203 41.67 -1.21 25.66
CA ARG A 203 41.83 -2.55 26.26
C ARG A 203 43.28 -2.82 26.60
N ASP A 204 44.19 -2.55 25.66
CA ASP A 204 45.63 -2.78 25.84
C ASP A 204 46.17 -1.89 26.98
N GLU A 205 45.76 -0.62 27.05
CA GLU A 205 46.08 0.27 28.18
C GLU A 205 45.63 -0.27 29.54
N LEU A 206 44.40 -0.80 29.64
CA LEU A 206 43.90 -1.39 30.89
C LEU A 206 44.61 -2.70 31.25
N LEU A 207 45.00 -3.49 30.26
CA LEU A 207 45.81 -4.69 30.48
C LEU A 207 47.19 -4.32 31.00
N ASP A 208 47.83 -3.31 30.43
CA ASP A 208 49.10 -2.77 30.93
C ASP A 208 48.95 -2.29 32.37
N ASP A 209 47.88 -1.56 32.70
CA ASP A 209 47.59 -1.15 34.08
C ASP A 209 47.39 -2.35 35.02
N LEU A 210 46.72 -3.40 34.56
CA LEU A 210 46.54 -4.63 35.31
C LEU A 210 47.88 -5.34 35.57
N THR A 211 48.79 -5.35 34.60
CA THR A 211 50.13 -5.95 34.75
C THR A 211 51.00 -5.24 35.78
N ARG A 212 50.75 -3.96 36.05
CA ARG A 212 51.49 -3.16 37.05
C ARG A 212 51.09 -3.47 38.49
N PHE A 213 50.00 -4.20 38.72
CA PHE A 213 49.61 -4.56 40.08
C PHE A 213 50.59 -5.58 40.68
N PRO A 214 50.90 -5.45 41.99
CA PRO A 214 51.71 -6.45 42.67
C PRO A 214 50.99 -7.80 42.71
N VAL A 215 51.77 -8.88 42.78
CA VAL A 215 51.27 -10.26 42.83
C VAL A 215 50.32 -10.47 44.03
N ILE A 216 50.61 -9.83 45.16
CA ILE A 216 49.81 -9.89 46.39
C ILE A 216 49.18 -8.51 46.63
N ILE A 217 47.87 -8.49 46.80
CA ILE A 217 47.10 -7.26 47.03
C ILE A 217 46.34 -7.41 48.34
N GLU A 218 46.80 -6.75 49.40
CA GLU A 218 46.18 -6.83 50.72
C GLU A 218 45.23 -5.66 51.00
N LEU A 219 45.64 -4.45 50.62
CA LEU A 219 44.92 -3.21 50.91
C LEU A 219 43.60 -3.12 50.12
N ALA A 220 42.50 -2.86 50.83
CA ALA A 220 41.16 -2.77 50.24
C ALA A 220 41.07 -1.74 49.10
N SER A 221 41.76 -0.60 49.23
CA SER A 221 41.83 0.43 48.18
C SER A 221 42.44 -0.11 46.87
N THR A 222 43.54 -0.85 46.96
CA THR A 222 44.17 -1.47 45.78
C THR A 222 43.31 -2.58 45.17
N LYS A 223 42.58 -3.35 46.00
CA LYS A 223 41.60 -4.34 45.52
C LYS A 223 40.45 -3.67 44.76
N ALA A 224 39.92 -2.56 45.29
CA ALA A 224 38.87 -1.79 44.64
C ALA A 224 39.36 -1.19 43.31
N ARG A 225 40.59 -0.65 43.26
CA ARG A 225 41.18 -0.14 42.01
C ARG A 225 41.34 -1.24 40.96
N LYS A 226 41.82 -2.42 41.35
CA LYS A 226 41.92 -3.58 40.45
C LYS A 226 40.56 -4.03 39.95
N SER A 227 39.59 -4.20 40.84
CA SER A 227 38.22 -4.61 40.47
C SER A 227 37.55 -3.61 39.53
N LYS A 228 37.82 -2.31 39.68
CA LYS A 228 37.38 -1.28 38.72
C LYS A 228 37.98 -1.50 37.33
N ILE A 229 39.29 -1.71 37.23
CA ILE A 229 39.96 -1.99 35.95
C ILE A 229 39.41 -3.27 35.30
N GLU A 230 39.18 -4.32 36.09
CA GLU A 230 38.57 -5.57 35.61
C GLU A 230 37.13 -5.34 35.12
N SER A 231 36.33 -4.52 35.81
CA SER A 231 34.98 -4.14 35.37
C SER A 231 35.02 -3.38 34.04
N ASP A 232 35.88 -2.35 33.95
CA ASP A 232 36.06 -1.56 32.73
C ASP A 232 36.54 -2.45 31.56
N LEU A 233 37.40 -3.44 31.83
CA LEU A 233 37.86 -4.41 30.82
C LEU A 233 36.70 -5.27 30.30
N VAL A 234 35.80 -5.72 31.18
CA VAL A 234 34.60 -6.48 30.80
C VAL A 234 33.68 -5.63 29.92
N GLU A 235 33.48 -4.35 30.25
CA GLU A 235 32.68 -3.42 29.44
C GLU A 235 33.29 -3.19 28.05
N ILE A 236 34.61 -2.98 27.97
CA ILE A 236 35.32 -2.80 26.72
C ILE A 236 35.27 -4.07 25.87
N ASP A 237 35.39 -5.24 26.48
CA ASP A 237 35.33 -6.53 25.77
C ASP A 237 33.95 -6.80 25.18
N GLN A 238 32.89 -6.45 25.90
CA GLN A 238 31.53 -6.45 25.36
C GLN A 238 31.42 -5.48 24.16
N GLY A 239 32.01 -4.29 24.28
CA GLY A 239 32.11 -3.34 23.17
C GLY A 239 32.82 -3.93 21.95
N ILE A 240 34.01 -4.50 22.12
CA ILE A 240 34.78 -5.15 21.05
C ILE A 240 33.96 -6.28 20.42
N GLN A 241 33.29 -7.10 21.23
CA GLN A 241 32.44 -8.18 20.73
C GLN A 241 31.31 -7.64 19.82
N ILE A 242 30.70 -6.52 20.19
CA ILE A 242 29.66 -5.87 19.37
C ILE A 242 30.26 -5.32 18.07
N PHE A 243 31.33 -4.52 18.16
CA PHE A 243 31.93 -3.83 17.00
C PHE A 243 32.79 -4.72 16.08
N SER A 244 33.18 -5.90 16.56
CA SER A 244 33.85 -6.94 15.75
C SER A 244 32.92 -7.56 14.70
N ARG A 245 31.60 -7.46 14.88
CA ARG A 245 30.60 -7.93 13.90
C ARG A 245 30.66 -7.08 12.63
N ALA A 246 30.43 -7.69 11.48
CA ALA A 246 30.44 -6.99 10.19
C ALA A 246 29.33 -5.93 10.08
N LYS A 247 28.16 -6.18 10.67
CA LYS A 247 27.02 -5.25 10.68
C LYS A 247 26.65 -4.92 12.12
N VAL A 248 26.70 -3.64 12.45
CA VAL A 248 26.37 -3.12 13.79
C VAL A 248 25.23 -2.13 13.66
N PHE A 249 24.20 -2.33 14.48
CA PHE A 249 23.04 -1.44 14.50
C PHE A 249 23.14 -0.54 15.74
N VAL A 250 22.98 0.76 15.55
CA VAL A 250 23.05 1.77 16.59
C VAL A 250 21.72 2.54 16.60
N PRO A 251 21.21 2.97 17.78
CA PRO A 251 20.05 3.86 17.85
C PRO A 251 20.28 5.15 17.04
N LYS A 252 19.30 5.56 16.24
CA LYS A 252 19.38 6.77 15.40
C LYS A 252 19.64 8.02 16.23
N ASP A 253 18.91 8.18 17.33
CA ASP A 253 19.00 9.35 18.21
C ASP A 253 20.40 9.52 18.81
N ALA A 254 21.04 8.41 19.18
CA ALA A 254 22.38 8.43 19.77
C ALA A 254 23.46 8.79 18.74
N PHE A 255 23.31 8.32 17.49
CA PHE A 255 24.27 8.61 16.42
C PHE A 255 24.19 10.08 15.97
N GLU A 256 22.98 10.63 15.85
CA GLU A 256 22.80 12.03 15.44
C GLU A 256 23.39 13.00 16.47
N GLN A 257 23.25 12.70 17.77
CA GLN A 257 23.87 13.50 18.84
C GLN A 257 25.40 13.50 18.77
N THR A 258 26.02 12.38 18.40
CA THR A 258 27.49 12.30 18.31
C THR A 258 28.05 13.11 17.16
N VAL A 259 27.32 13.17 16.03
CA VAL A 259 27.72 13.96 14.86
C VAL A 259 27.47 15.46 15.09
N LEU A 260 26.39 15.82 15.79
CA LEU A 260 26.07 17.21 16.11
C LEU A 260 26.94 17.77 17.24
N GLY A 261 27.39 16.95 18.19
CA GLY A 261 28.30 17.36 19.27
C GLY A 261 29.76 17.54 18.87
N GLN A 262 30.12 17.27 17.61
CA GLN A 262 31.46 17.52 17.06
C GLN A 262 31.49 18.69 16.05
N ARG A 263 30.44 19.51 16.00
CA ARG A 263 30.40 20.76 15.23
C ARG A 263 30.36 21.98 16.15
#